data_AF-A0A8T0PIS2-F1
#
_entry.id   AF-A0A8T0PIS2-F1
#
_cell.length_a   1.000
_cell.length_b   1.000
_cell.length_c   1.000
_cell.angle_alpha   90.00
_cell.angle_beta   90.00
_cell.angle_gamma   90.00
#
_symmetry.space_group_name_H-M   'P 1'
#
loop_
_entity.id
_entity.type
_entity.pdbx_description
1 polymer ?
#
loop_
_entity_poly.entity_id
_entity_poly.type
_entity_poly.pdbx_seq_one_letter_code
_entity_poly.pdbx_strand_id
1 'polypeptide(L)'
;MLGEGPWEEGEDADDMWLKMATCVRKVDSEVFGVSRGGKQEGKDSWWWNDEVQRAIKEKKECFKRLHLDKSAANIEGYKLAKRVAKRAVSVAKGKTYDDLYQWLDTKEGEKDIYRMARIRERKTRDINQIKCIKDGTDRLLVKDEEIMDRWREYFDKLFNGESESPTLELDDSFNDTNRRFVRRIQEAEIGEALKRMKRGKAMCPDGIPIEVWRCLGDRAIVWLTKLFNLIFRSNKMPEEWRRSILVPIFKNKGDVQSCTNYRGIKLMSHTMKLWGGLSSIA
;
A
#
# COMPACT_ATOMS: atom_id res chain seq x y z
N MET A 1 -12.42 17.10 -17.29
CA MET A 1 -12.40 16.75 -18.73
C MET A 1 -10.97 16.42 -19.10
N LEU A 2 -10.64 15.13 -19.26
CA LEU A 2 -9.31 14.72 -19.72
C LEU A 2 -9.33 14.76 -21.25
N GLY A 3 -8.61 15.73 -21.81
CA GLY A 3 -8.38 15.86 -23.25
C GLY A 3 -7.67 14.65 -23.84
N GLU A 4 -7.72 14.54 -25.17
CA GLU A 4 -7.16 13.47 -25.99
C GLU A 4 -5.70 13.14 -25.58
N GLY A 5 -5.57 12.09 -24.79
CA GLY A 5 -4.29 11.52 -24.35
C GLY A 5 -3.64 10.59 -25.39
N PRO A 6 -2.48 9.99 -25.06
CA PRO A 6 -1.70 9.14 -25.97
C PRO A 6 -2.34 7.75 -26.06
N TRP A 7 -3.48 7.66 -26.76
CA TRP A 7 -4.27 6.43 -26.91
C TRP A 7 -4.00 5.68 -28.22
N GLU A 8 -3.18 6.27 -29.08
CA GLU A 8 -2.87 5.79 -30.42
C GLU A 8 -1.44 5.25 -30.42
N GLU A 9 -1.36 3.93 -30.56
CA GLU A 9 -0.22 3.13 -31.02
C GLU A 9 1.08 3.19 -30.18
N GLY A 10 1.36 2.06 -29.52
CA GLY A 10 2.72 1.68 -29.14
C GLY A 10 3.21 0.60 -30.08
N GLU A 11 4.49 0.65 -30.45
CA GLU A 11 5.12 -0.34 -31.35
C GLU A 11 5.11 -1.74 -30.71
N ASP A 12 5.15 -1.80 -29.38
CA ASP A 12 5.01 -3.02 -28.60
C ASP A 12 4.24 -2.81 -27.28
N ALA A 13 4.03 -3.90 -26.55
CA ALA A 13 3.27 -3.88 -25.30
C ALA A 13 3.94 -3.08 -24.19
N ASP A 14 5.27 -2.97 -24.18
CA ASP A 14 6.02 -2.26 -23.15
C ASP A 14 5.86 -0.75 -23.35
N ASP A 15 6.02 -0.25 -24.57
CA ASP A 15 5.79 1.16 -24.89
C ASP A 15 4.33 1.57 -24.62
N MET A 16 3.37 0.75 -25.04
CA MET A 16 1.96 0.99 -24.76
C MET A 16 1.68 1.08 -23.25
N TRP A 17 2.24 0.16 -22.46
CA TRP A 17 2.11 0.18 -21.00
C TRP A 17 2.81 1.40 -20.39
N LEU A 18 4.03 1.71 -20.81
CA LEU A 18 4.84 2.79 -20.25
C LEU A 18 4.19 4.16 -20.48
N LYS A 19 3.63 4.41 -21.67
CA LYS A 19 2.85 5.62 -21.96
C LYS A 19 1.68 5.78 -21.00
N MET A 20 0.90 4.71 -20.80
CA MET A 20 -0.24 4.72 -19.89
C MET A 20 0.17 4.91 -18.44
N ALA A 21 1.13 4.11 -17.97
CA ALA A 21 1.58 4.14 -16.59
C ALA A 21 2.18 5.51 -16.23
N THR A 22 2.95 6.11 -17.14
CA THR A 22 3.50 7.45 -16.97
C THR A 22 2.40 8.51 -16.92
N CYS A 23 1.39 8.40 -17.79
CA CYS A 23 0.24 9.30 -17.76
C CYS A 23 -0.53 9.21 -16.42
N VAL A 24 -0.84 7.99 -15.97
CA VAL A 24 -1.53 7.76 -14.70
C VAL A 24 -0.72 8.33 -13.53
N ARG A 25 0.58 8.01 -13.44
CA ARG A 25 1.45 8.51 -12.36
C ARG A 25 1.59 10.03 -12.37
N LYS A 26 1.68 10.63 -13.56
CA LYS A 26 1.72 12.10 -13.71
C LYS A 26 0.45 12.72 -13.16
N VAL A 27 -0.72 12.27 -13.60
CA VAL A 27 -2.02 12.77 -13.11
C VAL A 27 -2.16 12.53 -11.61
N ASP A 28 -1.75 11.36 -11.12
CA ASP A 28 -1.77 11.03 -9.68
C ASP A 28 -0.93 12.03 -8.88
N SER A 29 0.31 12.30 -9.31
CA SER A 29 1.18 13.27 -8.66
C SER A 29 0.68 14.71 -8.73
N GLU A 30 0.00 15.10 -9.81
CA GLU A 30 -0.57 16.44 -9.97
C GLU A 30 -1.81 16.65 -9.10
N VAL A 31 -2.66 15.63 -8.98
CA VAL A 31 -3.95 15.71 -8.27
C VAL A 31 -3.78 15.46 -6.77
N PHE A 32 -3.03 14.43 -6.39
CA PHE A 32 -2.89 14.01 -4.99
C PHE A 32 -1.59 14.48 -4.34
N GLY A 33 -0.62 14.95 -5.14
CA GLY A 33 0.71 15.30 -4.65
C GLY A 33 1.56 14.07 -4.31
N VAL A 34 2.84 14.30 -4.03
CA VAL A 34 3.76 13.24 -3.57
C VAL A 34 3.91 13.33 -2.06
N SER A 35 3.47 12.31 -1.33
CA SER A 35 3.76 12.23 0.11
C SER A 35 5.27 12.00 0.29
N ARG A 36 5.95 12.90 1.00
CA ARG A 36 7.40 12.78 1.27
C ARG A 36 7.74 11.76 2.37
N GLY A 37 6.87 10.78 2.64
CA GLY A 37 7.02 9.87 3.77
C GLY A 37 7.10 10.65 5.08
N GLY A 38 5.97 11.21 5.53
CA GLY A 38 5.90 11.91 6.80
C GLY A 38 5.94 10.94 7.99
N LYS A 39 6.70 11.30 9.04
CA LYS A 39 6.52 10.79 10.42
C LYS A 39 5.04 10.55 10.65
N GLN A 40 4.66 9.42 11.25
CA GLN A 40 3.30 9.20 11.76
C GLN A 40 2.80 10.51 12.36
N GLU A 41 1.98 11.25 11.62
CA GLU A 41 1.40 12.46 12.15
C GLU A 41 0.64 12.00 13.37
N GLY A 42 0.96 12.61 14.52
CA GLY A 42 0.50 12.15 15.80
C GLY A 42 -1.00 11.93 15.73
N LYS A 43 -1.45 10.73 16.10
CA LYS A 43 -2.86 10.38 16.32
C LYS A 43 -3.58 11.30 17.31
N ASP A 44 -2.90 12.32 17.83
CA ASP A 44 -3.36 13.28 18.81
C ASP A 44 -4.19 14.43 18.23
N SER A 45 -4.44 14.49 16.92
CA SER A 45 -5.23 15.58 16.32
C SER A 45 -6.75 15.38 16.38
N TRP A 46 -7.26 14.20 16.75
CA TRP A 46 -8.71 13.93 16.73
C TRP A 46 -9.50 14.78 17.74
N TRP A 47 -8.88 15.13 18.87
CA TRP A 47 -9.48 15.99 19.91
C TRP A 47 -9.13 17.47 19.75
N TRP A 48 -8.40 17.82 18.69
CA TRP A 48 -7.96 19.19 18.44
C TRP A 48 -9.10 20.03 17.84
N ASN A 49 -9.37 21.19 18.43
CA ASN A 49 -10.41 22.10 17.98
C ASN A 49 -9.98 23.57 18.15
N ASP A 50 -10.78 24.49 17.61
CA ASP A 50 -10.47 25.93 17.60
C ASP A 50 -10.29 26.52 19.01
N GLU A 51 -11.02 25.99 19.99
CA GLU A 51 -10.93 26.44 21.39
C GLU A 51 -9.58 26.05 22.02
N VAL A 52 -9.16 24.80 21.83
CA VAL A 52 -7.84 24.31 22.25
C VAL A 52 -6.73 25.10 21.55
N GLN A 53 -6.86 25.31 20.25
CA GLN A 53 -5.87 26.06 19.47
C GLN A 53 -5.69 27.48 19.99
N ARG A 54 -6.81 28.18 20.26
CA ARG A 54 -6.80 29.53 20.81
C ARG A 54 -6.18 29.57 22.21
N ALA A 55 -6.57 28.65 23.09
CA ALA A 55 -6.05 28.60 24.46
C ALA A 55 -4.55 28.27 24.51
N ILE A 56 -4.06 27.40 23.61
CA ILE A 56 -2.64 27.08 23.49
C ILE A 56 -1.84 28.25 22.88
N LYS A 57 -2.42 28.96 21.91
CA LYS A 57 -1.81 30.18 21.34
C LYS A 57 -1.65 31.25 22.42
N GLU A 58 -2.70 31.53 23.18
CA GLU A 58 -2.66 32.50 24.29
C GLU A 58 -1.62 32.11 25.34
N LYS A 59 -1.58 30.83 25.73
CA LYS A 59 -0.54 30.32 26.66
C LYS A 59 0.88 30.58 26.12
N LYS A 60 1.12 30.36 24.82
CA LYS A 60 2.43 30.61 24.19
C LYS A 60 2.75 32.10 24.18
N GLU A 61 1.78 32.96 23.92
CA GLU A 61 1.96 34.42 23.93
C GLU A 61 2.24 34.96 25.34
N CYS A 62 1.52 34.48 26.36
CA CYS A 62 1.82 34.79 27.76
C CYS A 62 3.21 34.29 28.17
N PHE A 63 3.65 33.13 27.67
CA PHE A 63 5.00 32.63 27.93
C PHE A 63 6.08 33.52 27.30
N LYS A 64 5.87 34.01 26.07
CA LYS A 64 6.78 34.97 25.43
C LYS A 64 6.87 36.27 26.24
N ARG A 65 5.72 36.81 26.68
CA ARG A 65 5.65 38.00 27.54
C ARG A 65 6.40 37.79 28.86
N LEU A 66 6.19 36.66 29.52
CA LEU A 66 6.91 36.27 30.74
C LEU A 66 8.43 36.12 30.54
N HIS A 67 8.84 35.63 29.37
CA HIS A 67 10.27 35.46 29.07
C HIS A 67 10.99 36.80 28.88
N LEU A 68 10.29 37.79 28.31
CA LEU A 68 10.79 39.16 28.12
C LEU A 68 10.75 39.98 29.42
N ASP A 69 9.66 39.87 30.19
CA ASP A 69 9.47 40.59 31.44
C ASP A 69 8.89 39.66 32.52
N LYS A 70 9.65 39.47 33.61
CA LYS A 70 9.30 38.62 34.75
C LYS A 70 8.46 39.33 35.80
N SER A 71 7.71 40.36 35.42
CA SER A 71 6.76 41.04 36.31
C SER A 71 5.72 40.08 36.91
N ALA A 72 5.23 40.42 38.10
CA ALA A 72 4.18 39.66 38.79
C ALA A 72 2.91 39.52 37.92
N ALA A 73 2.57 40.54 37.12
CA ALA A 73 1.45 40.52 36.19
C ALA A 73 1.63 39.45 35.09
N ASN A 74 2.82 39.34 34.49
CA ASN A 74 3.09 38.33 33.46
C ASN A 74 3.16 36.91 34.05
N ILE A 75 3.64 36.76 35.29
CA ILE A 75 3.62 35.49 36.00
C ILE A 75 2.18 35.01 36.21
N GLU A 76 1.30 35.87 36.72
CA GLU A 76 -0.11 35.53 36.94
C GLU A 76 -0.87 35.31 35.62
N GLY A 77 -0.60 36.13 34.60
CA GLY A 77 -1.16 35.98 33.25
C GLY A 77 -0.80 34.64 32.62
N TYR A 78 0.46 34.20 32.73
CA TYR A 78 0.87 32.88 32.26
C TYR A 78 0.25 31.74 33.08
N LYS A 79 0.15 31.85 34.41
CA LYS A 79 -0.51 30.85 35.25
C LYS A 79 -1.98 30.67 34.87
N LEU A 80 -2.70 31.77 34.62
CA LEU A 80 -4.09 31.74 34.16
C LEU A 80 -4.19 31.08 32.78
N ALA A 81 -3.42 31.53 31.79
CA ALA A 81 -3.44 30.96 30.45
C ALA A 81 -3.06 29.47 30.43
N LYS A 82 -2.13 29.04 31.28
CA LYS A 82 -1.78 27.64 31.48
C LYS A 82 -2.95 26.80 32.02
N ARG A 83 -3.70 27.32 33.01
CA ARG A 83 -4.90 26.65 33.55
C ARG A 83 -6.01 26.55 32.49
N VAL A 84 -6.27 27.64 31.77
CA VAL A 84 -7.28 27.69 30.69
C VAL A 84 -6.93 26.68 29.59
N ALA A 85 -5.68 26.66 29.11
CA ALA A 85 -5.23 25.70 28.12
C ALA A 85 -5.37 24.25 28.61
N LYS A 86 -5.02 23.96 29.87
CA LYS A 86 -5.20 22.61 30.45
C LYS A 86 -6.67 22.21 30.48
N ARG A 87 -7.56 23.13 30.86
CA ARG A 87 -9.01 22.88 30.91
C ARG A 87 -9.58 22.64 29.50
N ALA A 88 -9.24 23.49 28.54
CA ALA A 88 -9.69 23.36 27.15
C ALA A 88 -9.28 21.99 26.56
N VAL A 89 -8.02 21.58 26.76
CA VAL A 89 -7.54 20.25 26.32
C VAL A 89 -8.31 19.12 27.01
N SER A 90 -8.56 19.24 28.32
CA SER A 90 -9.29 18.21 29.08
C SER A 90 -10.73 18.06 28.60
N VAL A 91 -11.43 19.18 28.37
CA VAL A 91 -12.82 19.20 27.89
C VAL A 91 -12.90 18.65 26.48
N ALA A 92 -12.02 19.09 25.59
CA ALA A 92 -11.99 18.62 24.20
C ALA A 92 -11.73 17.11 24.14
N LYS A 93 -10.76 16.61 24.91
CA LYS A 93 -10.50 15.16 25.02
C LYS A 93 -11.71 14.42 25.57
N GLY A 94 -12.27 14.88 26.69
CA GLY A 94 -13.45 14.26 27.32
C GLY A 94 -14.59 14.10 26.33
N LYS A 95 -14.99 15.19 25.68
CA LYS A 95 -16.05 15.17 24.67
C LYS A 95 -15.78 14.18 23.55
N THR A 96 -14.56 14.17 22.98
CA THR A 96 -14.25 13.22 21.91
C THR A 96 -14.22 11.75 22.35
N TYR A 97 -13.87 11.48 23.61
CA TYR A 97 -13.97 10.12 24.16
C TYR A 97 -15.41 9.73 24.40
N ASP A 98 -16.24 10.64 24.91
CA ASP A 98 -17.66 10.42 25.11
C ASP A 98 -18.37 10.12 23.77
N ASP A 99 -18.10 10.94 22.74
CA ASP A 99 -18.62 10.73 21.39
C ASP A 99 -18.16 9.38 20.80
N LEU A 100 -16.89 9.01 21.03
CA LEU A 100 -16.36 7.71 20.61
C LEU A 100 -17.06 6.56 21.34
N TYR A 101 -17.27 6.64 22.66
CA TYR A 101 -17.95 5.58 23.40
C TYR A 101 -19.41 5.42 22.97
N GLN A 102 -20.13 6.54 22.75
CA GLN A 102 -21.47 6.52 22.18
C GLN A 102 -21.51 5.84 20.80
N TRP A 103 -20.52 6.10 19.95
CA TRP A 103 -20.39 5.42 18.66
C TRP A 103 -20.13 3.92 18.83
N LEU A 104 -19.24 3.52 19.74
CA LEU A 104 -18.89 2.12 19.96
C LEU A 104 -20.06 1.29 20.51
N ASP A 105 -21.02 1.91 21.19
CA ASP A 105 -22.25 1.26 21.67
C ASP A 105 -23.28 1.01 20.54
N THR A 106 -23.06 1.53 19.33
CA THR A 106 -23.90 1.24 18.16
C THR A 106 -23.54 -0.10 17.51
N LYS A 107 -24.48 -0.72 16.79
CA LYS A 107 -24.22 -1.96 16.02
C LYS A 107 -23.15 -1.76 14.94
N GLU A 108 -23.05 -0.55 14.40
CA GLU A 108 -22.04 -0.16 13.43
C GLU A 108 -20.65 -0.02 14.08
N GLY A 109 -20.59 0.53 15.30
CA GLY A 109 -19.37 0.75 16.08
C GLY A 109 -18.80 -0.50 16.76
N GLU A 110 -19.60 -1.55 16.98
CA GLU A 110 -19.12 -2.81 17.56
C GLU A 110 -17.93 -3.41 16.77
N LYS A 111 -17.98 -3.34 15.44
CA LYS A 111 -16.88 -3.78 14.55
C LYS A 111 -15.59 -2.98 14.78
N ASP A 112 -15.73 -1.73 15.21
CA ASP A 112 -14.62 -0.83 15.46
C ASP A 112 -13.92 -1.18 16.78
N ILE A 113 -14.64 -1.69 17.80
CA ILE A 113 -14.05 -2.23 19.03
C ILE A 113 -13.08 -3.36 18.70
N TYR A 114 -13.54 -4.35 17.92
CA TYR A 114 -12.71 -5.48 17.49
C TYR A 114 -11.54 -5.03 16.60
N ARG A 115 -11.72 -3.98 15.79
CA ARG A 115 -10.63 -3.38 15.01
C ARG A 115 -9.60 -2.72 15.92
N MET A 116 -10.03 -1.94 16.91
CA MET A 116 -9.17 -1.24 17.87
C MET A 116 -8.38 -2.22 18.73
N ALA A 117 -9.03 -3.28 19.24
CA ALA A 117 -8.38 -4.36 19.99
C ALA A 117 -7.29 -5.03 19.15
N ARG A 118 -7.59 -5.41 17.89
CA ARG A 118 -6.60 -5.99 16.97
C ARG A 118 -5.44 -5.03 16.67
N ILE A 119 -5.69 -3.73 16.53
CA ILE A 119 -4.62 -2.74 16.31
C ILE A 119 -3.71 -2.64 17.54
N ARG A 120 -4.28 -2.64 18.75
CA ARG A 120 -3.50 -2.60 20.00
C ARG A 120 -2.64 -3.86 20.15
N GLU A 121 -3.25 -5.03 19.94
CA GLU A 121 -2.55 -6.31 19.98
C GLU A 121 -1.40 -6.38 18.95
N ARG A 122 -1.62 -5.90 17.72
CA ARG A 122 -0.55 -5.82 16.69
C ARG A 122 0.56 -4.85 17.06
N LYS A 123 0.25 -3.79 17.82
CA LYS A 123 1.25 -2.81 18.29
C LYS A 123 2.07 -3.34 19.47
N THR A 124 1.50 -4.20 20.32
CA THR A 124 2.21 -4.85 21.43
C THR A 124 3.09 -6.01 20.95
N ARG A 125 2.86 -6.52 19.74
CA ARG A 125 3.75 -7.49 19.10
C ARG A 125 4.96 -6.74 18.54
N ASP A 126 6.17 -7.06 19.03
CA ASP A 126 7.45 -6.55 18.53
C ASP A 126 7.83 -7.09 17.13
N ILE A 127 6.85 -7.18 16.23
CA ILE A 127 6.96 -7.78 14.90
C ILE A 127 7.00 -6.68 13.82
N ASN A 128 6.82 -5.41 14.19
CA ASN A 128 6.66 -4.32 13.22
C ASN A 128 7.95 -3.95 12.48
N GLN A 129 9.12 -4.40 12.95
CA GLN A 129 10.40 -4.27 12.22
C GLN A 129 11.25 -5.52 12.50
N ILE A 130 11.62 -6.25 11.45
CA ILE A 130 12.59 -7.35 11.54
C ILE A 130 13.96 -6.70 11.75
N LYS A 131 14.34 -6.49 13.02
CA LYS A 131 15.61 -5.86 13.38
C LYS A 131 16.80 -6.80 13.33
N CYS A 132 16.52 -8.10 13.39
CA CYS A 132 17.55 -9.13 13.34
C CYS A 132 16.97 -10.44 12.82
N ILE A 133 17.82 -11.23 12.15
CA ILE A 133 17.46 -12.53 11.61
C ILE A 133 18.64 -13.49 11.74
N LYS A 134 18.37 -14.78 11.88
CA LYS A 134 19.40 -15.81 11.97
C LYS A 134 19.84 -16.27 10.58
N ASP A 135 21.14 -16.43 10.42
CA ASP A 135 21.73 -17.03 9.22
C ASP A 135 21.55 -18.56 9.19
N GLY A 136 22.13 -19.24 8.18
CA GLY A 136 22.09 -20.70 8.09
C GLY A 136 22.91 -21.43 9.16
N THR A 137 23.73 -20.71 9.92
CA THR A 137 24.60 -21.20 11.00
C THR A 137 24.14 -20.74 12.40
N ASP A 138 22.89 -20.27 12.51
CA ASP A 138 22.25 -19.74 13.73
C ASP A 138 22.90 -18.45 14.30
N ARG A 139 23.73 -17.76 13.52
CA ARG A 139 24.29 -16.45 13.90
C ARG A 139 23.29 -15.33 13.63
N LEU A 140 23.20 -14.41 14.57
CA LEU A 140 22.30 -13.26 14.47
C LEU A 140 22.88 -12.18 13.53
N LEU A 141 22.17 -11.89 12.45
CA LEU A 141 22.39 -10.76 11.54
C LEU A 141 21.57 -9.57 12.02
N VAL A 142 22.18 -8.39 12.04
CA VAL A 142 21.55 -7.15 12.56
C VAL A 142 21.62 -6.01 11.55
N LYS A 143 22.54 -6.08 10.57
CA LYS A 143 22.63 -5.05 9.52
C LYS A 143 21.56 -5.28 8.47
N ASP A 144 20.93 -4.20 8.01
CA ASP A 144 19.84 -4.26 7.02
C ASP A 144 20.27 -4.96 5.73
N GLU A 145 21.48 -4.73 5.25
CA GLU A 145 22.04 -5.38 4.04
C GLU A 145 22.15 -6.91 4.23
N GLU A 146 22.74 -7.35 5.34
CA GLU A 146 22.89 -8.77 5.68
C GLU A 146 21.53 -9.46 5.84
N ILE A 147 20.56 -8.77 6.46
CA ILE A 147 19.18 -9.26 6.61
C ILE A 147 18.51 -9.40 5.24
N MET A 148 18.66 -8.42 4.36
CA MET A 148 18.08 -8.45 3.01
C MET A 148 18.67 -9.56 2.14
N ASP A 149 19.98 -9.77 2.21
CA ASP A 149 20.64 -10.86 1.48
C ASP A 149 20.23 -12.22 2.02
N ARG A 150 20.09 -12.36 3.34
CA ARG A 150 19.56 -13.59 3.96
C ARG A 150 18.13 -13.90 3.53
N TRP A 151 17.28 -12.88 3.38
CA TRP A 151 15.93 -13.02 2.83
C TRP A 151 15.94 -13.43 1.36
N ARG A 152 16.81 -12.81 0.56
CA ARG A 152 17.00 -13.15 -0.85
C ARG A 152 17.38 -14.61 -1.01
N GLU A 153 18.42 -15.05 -0.29
CA GLU A 153 18.89 -16.44 -0.32
C GLU A 153 17.79 -17.42 0.11
N TYR A 154 17.07 -17.11 1.20
CA TYR A 154 15.99 -17.97 1.69
C TYR A 154 14.92 -18.19 0.64
N PHE A 155 14.42 -17.09 0.05
CA PHE A 155 13.32 -17.17 -0.90
C PHE A 155 13.76 -17.66 -2.27
N ASP A 156 14.99 -17.36 -2.69
CA ASP A 156 15.57 -17.92 -3.91
C ASP A 156 15.63 -19.45 -3.82
N LYS A 157 16.18 -19.99 -2.73
CA LYS A 157 16.14 -21.43 -2.45
C LYS A 157 14.72 -21.98 -2.34
N LEU A 158 13.81 -21.26 -1.70
CA LEU A 158 12.42 -21.72 -1.53
C LEU A 158 11.64 -21.79 -2.85
N PHE A 159 11.89 -20.86 -3.78
CA PHE A 159 11.17 -20.79 -5.05
C PHE A 159 11.86 -21.54 -6.19
N ASN A 160 13.19 -21.67 -6.14
CA ASN A 160 13.99 -22.23 -7.23
C ASN A 160 14.72 -23.53 -6.84
N GLY A 161 14.78 -23.88 -5.54
CA GLY A 161 15.69 -24.89 -4.99
C GLY A 161 15.15 -26.30 -4.78
N GLU A 162 13.99 -26.66 -5.33
CA GLU A 162 13.44 -28.04 -5.24
C GLU A 162 13.00 -28.63 -6.58
N SER A 163 13.59 -28.17 -7.69
CA SER A 163 13.36 -28.78 -8.99
C SER A 163 14.66 -28.97 -9.76
N GLU A 164 15.34 -30.10 -9.53
CA GLU A 164 15.72 -30.95 -10.66
C GLU A 164 14.42 -31.52 -11.26
N SER A 165 13.54 -30.64 -11.76
CA SER A 165 12.58 -31.07 -12.74
C SER A 165 13.43 -31.50 -13.94
N PRO A 166 13.21 -32.69 -14.52
CA PRO A 166 13.76 -32.96 -15.84
C PRO A 166 13.39 -31.74 -16.68
N THR A 167 14.36 -31.18 -17.39
CA THR A 167 14.06 -30.33 -18.54
C THR A 167 12.93 -31.02 -19.29
N LEU A 168 11.71 -30.52 -19.11
CA LEU A 168 10.62 -30.89 -19.99
C LEU A 168 11.11 -30.30 -21.30
N GLU A 169 11.71 -31.16 -22.12
CA GLU A 169 11.79 -30.92 -23.56
C GLU A 169 10.35 -30.61 -23.94
N LEU A 170 10.06 -29.32 -24.09
CA LEU A 170 8.82 -28.88 -24.68
C LEU A 170 8.83 -29.53 -26.05
N ASP A 171 7.97 -30.52 -26.23
CA ASP A 171 7.73 -31.12 -27.52
C ASP A 171 7.37 -29.97 -28.48
N ASP A 172 8.32 -29.64 -29.36
CA ASP A 172 8.16 -28.62 -30.40
C ASP A 172 7.12 -29.04 -31.46
N SER A 173 6.45 -30.18 -31.27
CA SER A 173 5.23 -30.58 -31.97
C SER A 173 3.98 -29.83 -31.50
N PHE A 174 4.07 -28.52 -31.27
CA PHE A 174 2.89 -27.66 -31.39
C PHE A 174 2.65 -27.42 -32.88
N ASN A 175 1.97 -28.38 -33.49
CA ASN A 175 1.55 -28.37 -34.89
C ASN A 175 1.03 -26.97 -35.29
N ASP A 176 1.68 -26.36 -36.29
CA ASP A 176 1.48 -24.97 -36.78
C ASP A 176 0.03 -24.67 -37.20
N THR A 177 -0.81 -25.70 -37.32
CA THR A 177 -2.24 -25.58 -37.60
C THR A 177 -3.08 -25.07 -36.41
N ASN A 178 -2.61 -25.20 -35.16
CA ASN A 178 -3.38 -24.83 -33.96
C ASN A 178 -3.23 -23.36 -33.55
N ARG A 179 -2.30 -22.61 -34.18
CA ARG A 179 -2.09 -21.17 -33.94
C ARG A 179 -3.24 -20.27 -34.42
N ARG A 180 -4.17 -20.79 -35.22
CA ARG A 180 -5.20 -19.97 -35.90
C ARG A 180 -6.48 -19.72 -35.11
N PHE A 181 -6.70 -20.38 -33.96
CA PHE A 181 -7.95 -20.24 -33.20
C PHE A 181 -7.73 -19.94 -31.72
N VAL A 182 -6.83 -19.02 -31.39
CA VAL A 182 -6.82 -18.49 -30.02
C VAL A 182 -7.83 -17.34 -29.91
N ARG A 183 -8.80 -17.52 -29.01
CA ARG A 183 -9.91 -16.59 -28.82
C ARG A 183 -9.37 -15.25 -28.32
N ARG A 184 -9.70 -14.16 -29.03
CA ARG A 184 -9.40 -12.80 -28.58
C ARG A 184 -10.13 -12.49 -27.28
N ILE A 185 -9.43 -11.89 -26.34
CA ILE A 185 -10.02 -11.39 -25.10
C ILE A 185 -11.01 -10.30 -25.46
N GLN A 186 -12.24 -10.43 -24.96
CA GLN A 186 -13.34 -9.50 -25.19
C GLN A 186 -13.42 -8.46 -24.07
N GLU A 187 -13.93 -7.27 -24.42
CA GLU A 187 -14.17 -6.18 -23.47
C GLU A 187 -15.08 -6.61 -22.29
N ALA A 188 -16.08 -7.44 -22.57
CA ALA A 188 -17.00 -7.97 -21.55
C ALA A 188 -16.25 -8.76 -20.46
N GLU A 189 -15.28 -9.59 -20.86
CA GLU A 189 -14.49 -10.42 -19.94
C GLU A 189 -13.62 -9.55 -19.02
N ILE A 190 -13.05 -8.47 -19.57
CA ILE A 190 -12.29 -7.49 -18.79
C ILE A 190 -13.21 -6.74 -17.83
N GLY A 191 -14.38 -6.32 -18.29
CA GLY A 191 -15.37 -5.63 -17.46
C GLY A 191 -15.79 -6.48 -16.26
N GLU A 192 -16.06 -7.77 -16.46
CA GLU A 192 -16.39 -8.71 -15.39
C GLU A 192 -15.21 -8.96 -14.45
N ALA A 193 -14.00 -9.15 -14.99
CA ALA A 193 -12.81 -9.38 -14.19
C ALA A 193 -12.44 -8.16 -13.32
N LEU A 194 -12.60 -6.94 -13.83
CA LEU A 194 -12.43 -5.69 -13.08
C LEU A 194 -13.46 -5.56 -11.95
N LYS A 195 -14.72 -5.96 -12.19
CA LYS A 195 -15.78 -5.95 -11.15
C LYS A 195 -15.46 -6.93 -10.03
N ARG A 196 -14.89 -8.10 -10.35
CA ARG A 196 -14.51 -9.14 -9.38
C ARG A 196 -13.32 -8.75 -8.49
N MET A 197 -12.49 -7.81 -8.92
CA MET A 197 -11.35 -7.36 -8.11
C MET A 197 -11.79 -6.50 -6.92
N LYS A 198 -11.42 -6.96 -5.72
CA LYS A 198 -11.59 -6.21 -4.47
C LYS A 198 -10.79 -4.90 -4.47
N ARG A 199 -11.38 -3.85 -3.91
CA ARG A 199 -10.76 -2.53 -3.64
C ARG A 199 -9.83 -2.59 -2.43
N GLY A 200 -8.97 -1.59 -2.28
CA GLY A 200 -8.04 -1.45 -1.16
C GLY A 200 -6.93 -2.50 -1.16
N LYS A 201 -6.55 -3.01 -2.35
CA LYS A 201 -5.39 -3.89 -2.47
C LYS A 201 -4.10 -3.09 -2.31
N ALA A 202 -3.08 -3.72 -1.75
CA ALA A 202 -1.76 -3.11 -1.61
C ALA A 202 -1.18 -2.77 -3.00
N MET A 203 -0.67 -1.55 -3.13
CA MET A 203 -0.04 -1.05 -4.34
C MET A 203 1.21 -1.89 -4.68
N CYS A 204 1.40 -2.17 -5.97
CA CYS A 204 2.57 -2.87 -6.50
C CYS A 204 3.69 -1.84 -6.80
N PRO A 205 4.93 -2.28 -7.06
CA PRO A 205 5.98 -1.47 -7.69
C PRO A 205 5.56 -0.55 -8.85
N ASP A 206 4.53 -0.92 -9.61
CA ASP A 206 4.03 -0.09 -10.70
C ASP A 206 3.34 1.20 -10.23
N GLY A 207 3.01 1.33 -8.94
CA GLY A 207 2.35 2.51 -8.39
C GLY A 207 0.90 2.69 -8.85
N ILE A 208 0.28 1.68 -9.49
CA ILE A 208 -1.07 1.83 -10.05
C ILE A 208 -2.07 0.98 -9.26
N PRO A 209 -3.00 1.60 -8.51
CA PRO A 209 -4.04 0.89 -7.80
C PRO A 209 -5.15 0.45 -8.75
N ILE A 210 -5.89 -0.62 -8.40
CA ILE A 210 -6.97 -1.15 -9.25
C ILE A 210 -8.11 -0.13 -9.43
N GLU A 211 -8.25 0.77 -8.47
CA GLU A 211 -9.22 1.87 -8.46
C GLU A 211 -9.06 2.77 -9.68
N VAL A 212 -7.85 2.99 -10.19
CA VAL A 212 -7.62 3.79 -11.41
C VAL A 212 -8.39 3.20 -12.58
N TRP A 213 -8.21 1.90 -12.83
CA TRP A 213 -8.89 1.20 -13.93
C TRP A 213 -10.41 1.19 -13.76
N ARG A 214 -10.90 1.14 -12.52
CA ARG A 214 -12.34 1.20 -12.24
C ARG A 214 -12.92 2.60 -12.43
N CYS A 215 -12.16 3.64 -12.09
CA CYS A 215 -12.59 5.04 -12.26
C CYS A 215 -12.57 5.47 -13.73
N LEU A 216 -11.66 4.92 -14.53
CA LEU A 216 -11.60 5.18 -15.97
C LEU A 216 -12.75 4.53 -16.76
N GLY A 217 -13.44 3.53 -16.17
CA GLY A 217 -14.63 2.91 -16.75
C GLY A 217 -14.37 2.26 -18.11
N ASP A 218 -15.27 2.49 -19.07
CA ASP A 218 -15.22 1.86 -20.41
C ASP A 218 -13.92 2.17 -21.16
N ARG A 219 -13.33 3.35 -20.94
CA ARG A 219 -12.03 3.71 -21.55
C ARG A 219 -10.92 2.76 -21.11
N ALA A 220 -10.90 2.38 -19.84
CA ALA A 220 -9.94 1.39 -19.35
C ALA A 220 -10.23 0.01 -19.91
N ILE A 221 -11.49 -0.38 -20.08
CA ILE A 221 -11.87 -1.68 -20.66
C ILE A 221 -11.35 -1.79 -22.10
N VAL A 222 -11.62 -0.79 -22.94
CA VAL A 222 -11.15 -0.75 -24.34
C VAL A 222 -9.62 -0.79 -24.39
N TRP A 223 -8.95 0.04 -23.58
CA TRP A 223 -7.50 0.13 -23.58
C TRP A 223 -6.83 -1.16 -23.08
N LEU A 224 -7.31 -1.74 -21.97
CA LEU A 224 -6.83 -3.02 -21.44
C LEU A 224 -7.05 -4.15 -22.44
N THR A 225 -8.17 -4.14 -23.18
CA THR A 225 -8.45 -5.12 -24.24
C THR A 225 -7.41 -5.05 -25.34
N LYS A 226 -7.07 -3.83 -25.78
CA LYS A 226 -6.00 -3.62 -26.78
C LYS A 226 -4.65 -4.12 -26.25
N LEU A 227 -4.26 -3.73 -25.03
CA LEU A 227 -2.99 -4.15 -24.42
C LEU A 227 -2.89 -5.67 -24.28
N PHE A 228 -3.93 -6.30 -23.73
CA PHE A 228 -3.96 -7.74 -23.49
C PHE A 228 -3.89 -8.52 -24.80
N ASN A 229 -4.67 -8.15 -25.82
CA ASN A 229 -4.58 -8.79 -27.12
C ASN A 229 -3.22 -8.53 -27.80
N LEU A 230 -2.57 -7.39 -27.55
CA LEU A 230 -1.22 -7.11 -28.05
C LEU A 230 -0.19 -8.03 -27.39
N ILE A 231 -0.21 -8.15 -26.06
CA ILE A 231 0.64 -9.08 -25.29
C ILE A 231 0.43 -10.52 -25.78
N PHE A 232 -0.83 -10.91 -26.03
CA PHE A 232 -1.18 -12.23 -26.53
C PHE A 232 -0.52 -12.51 -27.88
N ARG A 233 -0.57 -11.55 -28.81
CA ARG A 233 -0.03 -11.70 -30.18
C ARG A 233 1.48 -11.63 -30.23
N SER A 234 2.09 -10.73 -29.46
CA SER A 234 3.54 -10.53 -29.46
C SER A 234 4.28 -11.54 -28.59
N ASN A 235 3.55 -12.26 -27.72
CA ASN A 235 4.09 -13.09 -26.65
C ASN A 235 5.10 -12.34 -25.76
N LYS A 236 4.94 -11.01 -25.65
CA LYS A 236 5.80 -10.12 -24.86
C LYS A 236 4.93 -9.30 -23.92
N MET A 237 5.17 -9.46 -22.62
CA MET A 237 4.55 -8.64 -21.57
C MET A 237 5.45 -7.45 -21.23
N PRO A 238 4.89 -6.36 -20.67
CA PRO A 238 5.67 -5.24 -20.19
C PRO A 238 6.72 -5.67 -19.16
N GLU A 239 7.94 -5.14 -19.27
CA GLU A 239 9.05 -5.47 -18.38
C GLU A 239 8.75 -5.08 -16.93
N GLU A 240 7.99 -4.00 -16.74
CA GLU A 240 7.56 -3.58 -15.41
C GLU A 240 6.71 -4.63 -14.69
N TRP A 241 5.93 -5.45 -15.41
CA TRP A 241 5.12 -6.52 -14.82
C TRP A 241 5.97 -7.71 -14.35
N ARG A 242 7.19 -7.86 -14.87
CA ARG A 242 8.12 -8.91 -14.42
C ARG A 242 8.72 -8.60 -13.05
N ARG A 243 8.63 -7.35 -12.60
CA ARG A 243 9.11 -6.92 -11.29
C ARG A 243 8.03 -7.09 -10.22
N SER A 244 8.45 -7.45 -9.02
CA SER A 244 7.56 -7.59 -7.87
C SER A 244 8.29 -7.31 -6.57
N ILE A 245 7.57 -6.88 -5.55
CA ILE A 245 8.12 -6.78 -4.19
C ILE A 245 7.75 -8.04 -3.41
N LEU A 246 8.73 -8.67 -2.79
CA LEU A 246 8.51 -9.79 -1.89
C LEU A 246 8.47 -9.28 -0.44
N VAL A 247 7.34 -9.48 0.24
CA VAL A 247 7.15 -9.06 1.63
C VAL A 247 7.10 -10.30 2.53
N PRO A 248 8.09 -10.51 3.42
CA PRO A 248 8.02 -11.55 4.43
C PRO A 248 7.01 -11.20 5.52
N ILE A 249 6.02 -12.06 5.75
CA ILE A 249 5.02 -11.91 6.81
C ILE A 249 5.16 -13.03 7.84
N PHE A 250 5.38 -12.67 9.09
CA PHE A 250 5.53 -13.64 10.17
C PHE A 250 4.25 -14.46 10.38
N LYS A 251 4.39 -15.79 10.49
CA LYS A 251 3.29 -16.74 10.65
C LYS A 251 2.65 -16.71 12.06
N ASN A 252 3.12 -15.85 12.96
CA ASN A 252 2.73 -15.80 14.38
C ASN A 252 3.01 -17.10 15.13
N LYS A 253 4.06 -17.83 14.73
CA LYS A 253 4.48 -19.09 15.36
C LYS A 253 5.98 -19.29 15.20
N GLY A 254 6.63 -19.78 16.25
CA GLY A 254 8.06 -20.07 16.27
C GLY A 254 8.93 -18.85 16.56
N ASP A 255 10.23 -19.00 16.32
CA ASP A 255 11.23 -17.95 16.48
C ASP A 255 11.06 -16.86 15.40
N VAL A 256 10.88 -15.61 15.82
CA VAL A 256 10.76 -14.42 14.96
C VAL A 256 12.05 -14.14 14.20
N GLN A 257 13.19 -14.64 14.67
CA GLN A 257 14.48 -14.49 14.01
C GLN A 257 14.72 -15.55 12.94
N SER A 258 13.85 -16.57 12.82
CA SER A 258 14.01 -17.63 11.81
C SER A 258 13.21 -17.34 10.54
N CYS A 259 13.87 -17.39 9.38
CA CYS A 259 13.24 -17.15 8.07
C CYS A 259 12.08 -18.12 7.77
N THR A 260 12.15 -19.37 8.25
CA THR A 260 11.14 -20.42 7.98
C THR A 260 9.77 -20.10 8.58
N ASN A 261 9.74 -19.26 9.61
CA ASN A 261 8.53 -18.82 10.29
C ASN A 261 7.85 -17.65 9.58
N TYR A 262 8.30 -17.26 8.39
CA TYR A 262 7.67 -16.24 7.56
C TYR A 262 7.07 -16.83 6.30
N ARG A 263 6.06 -16.13 5.79
CA ARG A 263 5.43 -16.38 4.49
C ARG A 263 5.80 -15.25 3.56
N GLY A 264 6.43 -15.56 2.42
CA GLY A 264 6.67 -14.59 1.37
C GLY A 264 5.37 -14.25 0.64
N ILE A 265 4.98 -12.98 0.64
CA ILE A 265 3.89 -12.47 -0.20
C ILE A 265 4.47 -11.66 -1.35
N LYS A 266 4.21 -12.10 -2.58
CA LYS A 266 4.64 -11.40 -3.80
C LYS A 266 3.62 -10.34 -4.21
N LEU A 267 4.01 -9.08 -4.13
CA LEU A 267 3.23 -7.94 -4.61
C LEU A 267 3.53 -7.70 -6.09
N MET A 268 2.66 -8.23 -6.94
CA MET A 268 2.71 -8.10 -8.40
C MET A 268 1.65 -7.12 -8.91
N SER A 269 1.83 -6.65 -10.15
CA SER A 269 0.96 -5.65 -10.77
C SER A 269 -0.49 -6.11 -10.76
N HIS A 270 -1.39 -5.18 -10.46
CA HIS A 270 -2.83 -5.44 -10.53
C HIS A 270 -3.26 -5.77 -11.96
N THR A 271 -2.67 -5.10 -12.94
CA THR A 271 -2.95 -5.31 -14.36
C THR A 271 -2.41 -6.67 -14.83
N MET A 272 -1.21 -7.06 -14.37
CA MET A 272 -0.68 -8.41 -14.62
C MET A 272 -1.56 -9.50 -14.02
N LYS A 273 -2.08 -9.31 -12.79
CA LYS A 273 -3.01 -10.26 -12.17
C LYS A 273 -4.33 -10.36 -12.93
N LEU A 274 -4.81 -9.24 -13.47
CA LEU A 274 -6.00 -9.20 -14.31
C LEU A 274 -5.77 -9.99 -15.59
N TRP A 275 -4.63 -9.77 -16.26
CA TRP A 275 -4.18 -10.53 -17.43
C TRP A 275 -4.12 -12.04 -17.16
N GLY A 276 -3.38 -12.47 -16.12
CA GLY A 276 -3.22 -13.90 -15.82
C GLY A 276 -4.53 -14.61 -15.50
N GLY A 277 -5.51 -13.89 -14.93
CA GLY A 277 -6.84 -14.42 -14.67
C GLY A 277 -7.70 -14.58 -15.93
N LEU A 278 -7.40 -13.86 -17.00
CA LEU A 278 -8.09 -13.92 -18.29
C LEU A 278 -7.41 -14.89 -19.26
N SER A 279 -6.07 -14.91 -19.28
CA SER A 279 -5.28 -15.82 -20.14
C SER A 279 -5.38 -17.28 -19.72
N SER A 280 -5.82 -17.57 -18.50
CA SER A 280 -6.09 -18.95 -18.05
C SER A 280 -7.44 -19.49 -18.52
N ILE A 281 -8.29 -18.64 -19.11
CA ILE A 281 -9.66 -18.97 -19.56
C ILE A 281 -9.75 -19.05 -21.10
N ALA A 282 -8.80 -18.42 -21.80
CA ALA A 282 -8.70 -18.37 -23.27
C ALA A 282 -7.71 -19.41 -23.80
#